data_AF-A0A2V8WD97-F1
#
_entry.id   AF-A0A2V8WD97-F1
#
_cell.length_a   1.000
_cell.length_b   1.000
_cell.length_c   1.000
_cell.angle_alpha   90.00
_cell.angle_beta   90.00
_cell.angle_gamma   90.00
#
_symmetry.space_group_name_H-M   'P 1'
#
loop_
_entity.id
_entity.type
_entity.pdbx_description
1 polymer ?
#
loop_
_entity_poly.entity_id
_entity_poly.type
_entity_poly.pdbx_seq_one_letter_code
_entity_poly.pdbx_strand_id
1 'polypeptide(L)'
;MLAAFVGAVLFTAPAFSRPRQDSPKEKPKEDTMKDCPLHEQHMAANKSAASGGSDQSGSNATLESRGNSAMGFEQSKTTHHFLLRPDGGIIQVQANDPHDTGNLSQIRKHLQHIAAAFSAGDFRIPRMVHDTIPPGTSTMKRFRGKIQYGYRETPTGACVVIKTEDPSALDAIHDFLRYQIRKHETGDPETIS
;
A
#
# COMPACT_ATOMS: atom_id res chain seq x y z
N MET A 1 44.75 -50.55 23.82
CA MET A 1 44.47 -50.93 25.22
C MET A 1 44.80 -49.71 26.06
N LEU A 2 43.89 -49.06 26.78
CA LEU A 2 42.99 -49.57 27.81
C LEU A 2 41.74 -48.67 27.87
N ALA A 3 40.58 -49.27 28.14
CA ALA A 3 39.31 -48.60 28.41
C ALA A 3 39.12 -48.37 29.92
N ALA A 4 38.40 -47.32 30.31
CA ALA A 4 37.61 -47.30 31.55
C ALA A 4 36.51 -46.22 31.49
N PHE A 5 35.30 -46.67 31.81
CA PHE A 5 34.00 -45.98 31.87
C PHE A 5 33.79 -45.26 33.22
N VAL A 6 32.58 -44.67 33.39
CA VAL A 6 31.87 -44.21 34.61
C VAL A 6 31.88 -42.68 34.78
N GLY A 7 30.76 -41.96 34.89
CA GLY A 7 29.34 -42.34 34.97
C GLY A 7 28.45 -41.11 34.77
N ALA A 8 27.26 -41.32 34.21
CA ALA A 8 26.27 -40.28 33.97
C ALA A 8 25.45 -40.03 35.24
N VAL A 9 25.35 -38.77 35.67
CA VAL A 9 24.43 -38.34 36.72
C VAL A 9 23.16 -37.84 36.03
N LEU A 10 22.06 -38.59 36.18
CA LEU A 10 20.72 -38.13 35.83
C LEU A 10 20.22 -37.16 36.91
N PHE A 11 19.97 -35.91 36.55
CA PHE A 11 19.13 -35.00 37.33
C PHE A 11 17.67 -35.21 36.92
N THR A 12 16.86 -35.74 37.84
CA THR A 12 15.40 -35.76 37.73
C THR A 12 14.85 -34.43 38.25
N ALA A 13 14.18 -33.67 37.38
CA ALA A 13 13.46 -32.45 37.75
C ALA A 13 12.06 -32.80 38.29
N PRO A 14 11.53 -32.09 39.30
CA PRO A 14 10.15 -32.30 39.75
C PRO A 14 9.16 -31.69 38.76
N ALA A 15 8.10 -32.44 38.45
CA ALA A 15 6.97 -31.98 37.65
C ALA A 15 6.11 -31.02 38.47
N PHE A 16 6.09 -29.74 38.10
CA PHE A 16 5.08 -28.78 38.57
C PHE A 16 3.79 -28.98 37.77
N SER A 17 2.75 -29.51 38.40
CA SER A 17 1.39 -29.54 37.84
C SER A 17 0.82 -28.13 37.81
N ARG A 18 0.53 -27.62 36.60
CA ARG A 18 -0.19 -26.36 36.38
C ARG A 18 -1.67 -26.54 36.77
N PRO A 19 -2.30 -25.62 37.51
CA PRO A 19 -3.74 -25.65 37.69
C PRO A 19 -4.44 -25.36 36.36
N ARG A 20 -5.48 -26.15 36.08
CA ARG A 20 -6.39 -26.01 34.95
C ARG A 20 -7.16 -24.69 35.14
N GLN A 21 -6.87 -23.68 34.31
CA GLN A 21 -7.75 -22.52 34.20
C GLN A 21 -8.96 -22.93 33.36
N ASP A 22 -10.09 -23.18 34.02
CA ASP A 22 -11.38 -23.27 33.34
C ASP A 22 -11.82 -21.85 32.96
N SER A 23 -11.68 -21.53 31.67
CA SER A 23 -12.23 -20.30 31.08
C SER A 23 -13.76 -20.40 30.96
N PRO A 24 -14.53 -19.37 31.33
CA PRO A 24 -15.97 -19.35 31.10
C PRO A 24 -16.29 -19.39 29.60
N LYS A 25 -17.16 -20.32 29.17
CA LYS A 25 -17.77 -20.32 27.84
C LYS A 25 -18.70 -19.10 27.70
N GLU A 26 -18.25 -18.07 26.99
CA GLU A 26 -19.17 -17.05 26.47
C GLU A 26 -20.02 -17.62 25.32
N LYS A 27 -21.32 -17.38 25.41
CA LYS A 27 -22.31 -17.71 24.37
C LYS A 27 -22.11 -16.81 23.14
N PRO A 28 -22.41 -17.27 21.91
CA PRO A 28 -22.33 -16.42 20.73
C PRO A 28 -23.34 -15.28 20.87
N LYS A 29 -22.86 -14.04 20.79
CA LYS A 29 -23.73 -12.87 20.66
C LYS A 29 -24.25 -12.82 19.23
N GLU A 30 -25.57 -12.77 19.18
CA GLU A 30 -26.46 -12.59 18.04
C GLU A 30 -26.04 -11.43 17.13
N ASP A 31 -26.23 -11.63 15.82
CA ASP A 31 -25.86 -10.76 14.70
C ASP A 31 -26.50 -9.36 14.77
N THR A 32 -25.99 -8.49 15.63
CA THR A 32 -26.28 -7.05 15.59
C THR A 32 -25.18 -6.32 14.81
N MET A 33 -25.07 -6.60 13.51
CA MET A 33 -24.39 -5.72 12.54
C MET A 33 -25.31 -5.37 11.36
N LYS A 34 -26.63 -5.39 11.56
CA LYS A 34 -27.60 -5.02 10.54
C LYS A 34 -28.01 -3.55 10.53
N ASP A 35 -27.52 -2.74 11.49
CA ASP A 35 -28.04 -1.39 11.70
C ASP A 35 -26.94 -0.33 11.92
N CYS A 36 -25.79 -0.51 11.27
CA CYS A 36 -24.80 0.56 11.15
C CYS A 36 -25.17 1.43 9.93
N PRO A 37 -25.31 2.77 10.06
CA PRO A 37 -25.63 3.67 8.92
C PRO A 37 -24.63 3.62 7.76
N LEU A 38 -23.45 3.05 7.98
CA LEU A 38 -22.42 2.81 6.96
C LEU A 38 -22.59 1.46 6.22
N HIS A 39 -23.42 0.54 6.72
CA HIS A 39 -23.65 -0.78 6.09
C HIS A 39 -24.45 -0.65 4.78
N GLU A 40 -25.37 0.31 4.70
CA GLU A 40 -26.20 0.55 3.51
C GLU A 40 -25.39 1.11 2.32
N GLN A 41 -24.38 1.94 2.59
CA GLN A 41 -23.51 2.51 1.56
C GLN A 41 -22.56 1.47 0.93
N HIS A 42 -22.27 0.36 1.61
CA HIS A 42 -21.45 -0.73 1.07
C HIS A 42 -22.25 -1.79 0.29
N MET A 43 -23.55 -1.94 0.56
CA MET A 43 -24.38 -2.98 -0.09
C MET A 43 -25.03 -2.53 -1.40
N ALA A 44 -25.28 -1.23 -1.60
CA ALA A 44 -25.88 -0.72 -2.83
C ALA A 44 -24.96 -0.85 -4.07
N ALA A 45 -23.64 -0.92 -3.87
CA ALA A 45 -22.65 -0.97 -4.96
C ALA A 45 -22.47 -2.37 -5.59
N ASN A 46 -23.06 -3.44 -5.04
CA ASN A 46 -22.77 -4.82 -5.46
C ASN A 46 -23.97 -5.60 -6.03
N LYS A 47 -25.05 -4.91 -6.45
CA LYS A 47 -26.28 -5.58 -6.93
C LYS A 47 -26.38 -5.77 -8.46
N SER A 48 -25.25 -5.70 -9.17
CA SER A 48 -25.21 -5.91 -10.62
C SER A 48 -24.02 -6.78 -11.04
N ALA A 49 -23.92 -8.02 -10.53
CA ALA A 49 -22.97 -9.00 -11.06
C ALA A 49 -23.50 -10.43 -10.91
N ALA A 50 -24.58 -10.72 -11.64
CA ALA A 50 -24.95 -12.09 -11.98
C ALA A 50 -25.24 -12.15 -13.48
N SER A 51 -24.20 -12.37 -14.28
CA SER A 51 -24.24 -13.00 -15.60
C SER A 51 -22.82 -13.24 -16.08
N GLY A 52 -22.51 -14.48 -16.42
CA GLY A 52 -21.20 -14.90 -16.89
C GLY A 52 -20.80 -14.28 -18.23
N GLY A 53 -19.50 -14.09 -18.38
CA GLY A 53 -18.83 -13.65 -19.61
C GLY A 53 -17.35 -13.50 -19.31
N SER A 54 -16.52 -14.40 -19.85
CA SER A 54 -15.07 -14.28 -19.82
C SER A 54 -14.64 -13.06 -20.62
N ASP A 55 -14.10 -12.04 -19.97
CA ASP A 55 -13.39 -10.99 -20.68
C ASP A 55 -12.34 -10.33 -19.79
N GLN A 56 -11.24 -9.92 -20.41
CA GLN A 56 -10.11 -9.22 -19.78
C GLN A 56 -10.47 -7.78 -19.35
N SER A 57 -11.63 -7.61 -18.70
CA SER A 57 -12.12 -6.36 -18.12
C SER A 57 -12.01 -6.36 -16.58
N GLY A 58 -11.76 -7.53 -15.98
CA GLY A 58 -11.68 -7.70 -14.53
C GLY A 58 -10.44 -7.07 -13.86
N SER A 59 -9.32 -6.88 -14.57
CA SER A 59 -8.10 -6.33 -13.97
C SER A 59 -8.19 -4.83 -13.69
N ASN A 60 -8.70 -4.05 -14.63
CA ASN A 60 -8.77 -2.58 -14.52
C ASN A 60 -9.91 -2.13 -13.60
N ALA A 61 -11.08 -2.78 -13.64
CA ALA A 61 -12.16 -2.52 -12.69
C ALA A 61 -11.76 -2.82 -11.24
N THR A 62 -10.91 -3.85 -11.04
CA THR A 62 -10.37 -4.18 -9.72
C THR A 62 -9.30 -3.17 -9.28
N LEU A 63 -8.44 -2.69 -10.19
CA LEU A 63 -7.46 -1.64 -9.89
C LEU A 63 -8.14 -0.31 -9.55
N GLU A 64 -9.17 0.09 -10.32
CA GLU A 64 -9.98 1.29 -10.05
C GLU A 64 -10.64 1.19 -8.67
N SER A 65 -11.33 0.09 -8.38
CA SER A 65 -12.03 -0.10 -7.09
C SER A 65 -11.06 -0.11 -5.89
N ARG A 66 -9.94 -0.84 -6.00
CA ARG A 66 -8.92 -0.88 -4.95
C ARG A 66 -8.23 0.47 -4.78
N GLY A 67 -7.91 1.14 -5.88
CA GLY A 67 -7.28 2.45 -5.83
C GLY A 67 -8.21 3.52 -5.26
N ASN A 68 -9.50 3.52 -5.60
CA ASN A 68 -10.48 4.44 -5.01
C ASN A 68 -10.59 4.21 -3.49
N SER A 69 -10.61 2.94 -3.07
CA SER A 69 -10.63 2.57 -1.64
C SER A 69 -9.34 2.97 -0.92
N ALA A 70 -8.18 2.79 -1.54
CA ALA A 70 -6.87 3.03 -0.93
C ALA A 70 -6.46 4.52 -0.95
N MET A 71 -6.89 5.27 -1.96
CA MET A 71 -6.50 6.66 -2.19
C MET A 71 -7.56 7.67 -1.71
N GLY A 72 -8.83 7.27 -1.67
CA GLY A 72 -9.94 8.07 -1.13
C GLY A 72 -10.57 9.06 -2.12
N PHE A 73 -10.31 8.90 -3.42
CA PHE A 73 -10.90 9.70 -4.50
C PHE A 73 -11.19 8.82 -5.72
N GLU A 74 -12.08 9.30 -6.59
CA GLU A 74 -12.41 8.62 -7.84
C GLU A 74 -11.28 8.81 -8.85
N GLN A 75 -10.53 7.74 -9.16
CA GLN A 75 -9.40 7.83 -10.07
C GLN A 75 -9.80 8.33 -11.46
N SER A 76 -10.96 7.92 -11.98
CA SER A 76 -11.52 8.44 -13.25
C SER A 76 -11.72 9.97 -13.32
N LYS A 77 -11.78 10.67 -12.18
CA LYS A 77 -11.83 12.14 -12.11
C LYS A 77 -10.47 12.81 -11.89
N THR A 78 -9.41 12.02 -11.92
CA THR A 78 -8.04 12.47 -11.68
C THR A 78 -7.11 12.03 -12.79
N THR A 79 -5.99 12.73 -12.93
CA THR A 79 -4.88 12.32 -13.77
C THR A 79 -3.65 12.10 -12.88
N HIS A 80 -3.04 10.93 -13.02
CA HIS A 80 -1.78 10.60 -12.35
C HIS A 80 -0.62 10.84 -13.31
N HIS A 81 0.46 11.40 -12.78
CA HIS A 81 1.74 11.53 -13.46
C HIS A 81 2.86 10.96 -12.61
N PHE A 82 3.68 10.11 -13.23
CA PHE A 82 4.88 9.54 -12.63
C PHE A 82 6.08 9.92 -13.50
N LEU A 83 6.88 10.87 -13.02
CA LEU A 83 7.94 11.49 -13.82
C LEU A 83 9.31 11.07 -13.32
N LEU A 84 10.18 10.62 -14.23
CA LEU A 84 11.56 10.28 -13.91
C LEU A 84 12.44 11.54 -14.00
N ARG A 85 13.34 11.71 -13.02
CA ARG A 85 14.31 12.81 -12.98
C ARG A 85 15.73 12.27 -12.76
N PRO A 86 16.78 13.00 -13.19
CA PRO A 86 18.16 12.59 -12.95
C PRO A 86 18.50 12.43 -11.46
N ASP A 87 17.84 13.21 -10.59
CA ASP A 87 18.02 13.21 -9.13
C ASP A 87 16.92 12.45 -8.37
N GLY A 88 16.05 11.69 -9.05
CA GLY A 88 14.95 10.93 -8.45
C GLY A 88 13.70 10.89 -9.32
N GLY A 89 12.61 11.50 -8.87
CA GLY A 89 11.37 11.57 -9.65
C GLY A 89 10.23 12.30 -8.95
N ILE A 90 9.03 12.25 -9.57
CA ILE A 90 7.82 12.93 -9.07
C ILE A 90 6.64 11.97 -9.16
N ILE A 91 5.84 11.94 -8.10
CA ILE A 91 4.46 11.43 -8.12
C ILE A 91 3.54 12.64 -8.08
N GLN A 92 2.71 12.85 -9.09
CA GLN A 92 1.79 13.97 -9.16
C GLN A 92 0.39 13.45 -9.44
N VAL A 93 -0.60 14.07 -8.80
CA VAL A 93 -2.01 13.78 -9.04
C VAL A 93 -2.76 15.10 -9.18
N GLN A 94 -3.61 15.18 -10.19
CA GLN A 94 -4.39 16.38 -10.51
C GLN A 94 -5.86 16.00 -10.64
N ALA A 95 -6.75 16.88 -10.19
CA ALA A 95 -8.16 16.81 -10.54
C ALA A 95 -8.33 17.22 -12.01
N ASN A 96 -9.19 16.50 -12.75
CA ASN A 96 -9.49 16.82 -14.14
C ASN A 96 -10.33 18.10 -14.26
N ASP A 97 -11.16 18.39 -13.26
CA ASP A 97 -11.88 19.65 -13.10
C ASP A 97 -11.24 20.46 -11.95
N PRO A 98 -10.68 21.66 -12.19
CA PRO A 98 -10.11 22.50 -11.14
C PRO A 98 -11.15 23.02 -10.13
N HIS A 99 -12.44 22.93 -10.43
CA HIS A 99 -13.53 23.29 -9.53
C HIS A 99 -14.04 22.11 -8.68
N ASP A 100 -13.54 20.90 -8.92
CA ASP A 100 -13.82 19.74 -8.07
C ASP A 100 -13.03 19.83 -6.76
N THR A 101 -13.53 20.68 -5.87
CA THR A 101 -12.93 20.92 -4.55
C THR A 101 -12.88 19.68 -3.67
N GLY A 102 -13.78 18.71 -3.89
CA GLY A 102 -13.81 17.43 -3.21
C GLY A 102 -12.59 16.57 -3.56
N ASN A 103 -12.38 16.30 -4.86
CA ASN A 103 -11.21 15.57 -5.32
C ASN A 103 -9.91 16.32 -5.01
N LEU A 104 -9.88 17.65 -5.17
CA LEU A 104 -8.70 18.46 -4.85
C LEU A 104 -8.27 18.28 -3.38
N SER A 105 -9.21 18.31 -2.45
CA SER A 105 -8.94 18.10 -1.02
C SER A 105 -8.41 16.68 -0.74
N GLN A 106 -9.03 15.66 -1.34
CA GLN A 106 -8.62 14.27 -1.14
C GLN A 106 -7.25 13.98 -1.75
N ILE A 107 -6.96 14.50 -2.95
CA ILE A 107 -5.64 14.41 -3.59
C ILE A 107 -4.55 14.98 -2.67
N ARG A 108 -4.78 16.18 -2.13
CA ARG A 108 -3.81 16.85 -1.25
C ARG A 108 -3.56 16.05 0.02
N LYS A 109 -4.62 15.59 0.68
CA LYS A 109 -4.53 14.73 1.87
C LYS A 109 -3.80 13.42 1.55
N HIS A 110 -4.12 12.80 0.42
CA HIS A 110 -3.51 11.56 -0.03
C HIS A 110 -2.00 11.73 -0.23
N LEU A 111 -1.55 12.75 -0.97
CA LEU A 111 -0.13 12.94 -1.23
C LEU A 111 0.69 13.41 -0.02
N GLN A 112 0.06 14.13 0.93
CA GLN A 112 0.68 14.37 2.24
C GLN A 112 0.95 13.05 2.97
N HIS A 113 -0.04 12.16 2.99
CA HIS A 113 0.10 10.84 3.60
C HIS A 113 1.17 10.00 2.88
N ILE A 114 1.18 9.97 1.53
CA ILE A 114 2.22 9.25 0.77
C ILE A 114 3.63 9.74 1.11
N ALA A 115 3.84 11.06 1.16
CA ALA A 115 5.14 11.62 1.53
C ALA A 115 5.59 11.18 2.93
N ALA A 116 4.68 11.22 3.92
CA ALA A 116 4.97 10.81 5.28
C ALA A 116 5.24 9.29 5.39
N ALA A 117 4.38 8.47 4.78
CA ALA A 117 4.50 7.02 4.80
C ALA A 117 5.80 6.55 4.14
N PHE A 118 6.14 7.08 2.96
CA PHE A 118 7.34 6.70 2.24
C PHE A 118 8.61 7.14 2.98
N SER A 119 8.59 8.33 3.62
CA SER A 119 9.68 8.77 4.51
C SER A 119 9.89 7.81 5.69
N ALA A 120 8.83 7.19 6.20
CA ALA A 120 8.90 6.16 7.22
C ALA A 120 9.29 4.77 6.68
N GLY A 121 9.44 4.60 5.36
CA GLY A 121 9.66 3.31 4.71
C GLY A 121 8.41 2.42 4.67
N ASP A 122 7.22 3.02 4.79
CA ASP A 122 5.93 2.35 4.72
C ASP A 122 5.34 2.48 3.31
N PHE A 123 5.33 1.36 2.58
CA PHE A 123 4.81 1.26 1.21
C PHE A 123 3.55 0.38 1.12
N ARG A 124 2.76 0.31 2.20
CA ARG A 124 1.54 -0.51 2.23
C ARG A 124 0.49 -0.05 1.21
N ILE A 125 0.33 1.26 1.00
CA ILE A 125 -0.67 1.81 0.06
C ILE A 125 -0.45 1.30 -1.37
N PRO A 126 0.74 1.46 -1.99
CA PRO A 126 1.01 0.89 -3.31
C PRO A 126 0.71 -0.60 -3.40
N ARG A 127 1.04 -1.38 -2.37
CA ARG A 127 0.73 -2.81 -2.33
C ARG A 127 -0.77 -3.08 -2.31
N MET A 128 -1.58 -2.27 -1.62
CA MET A 128 -3.05 -2.41 -1.61
C MET A 128 -3.66 -2.14 -2.98
N VAL A 129 -3.14 -1.16 -3.71
CA VAL A 129 -3.61 -0.83 -5.07
C VAL A 129 -3.24 -1.92 -6.07
N HIS A 130 -1.98 -2.41 -6.00
CA HIS A 130 -1.39 -3.26 -7.03
C HIS A 130 -1.40 -4.76 -6.74
N ASP A 131 -1.84 -5.16 -5.55
CA ASP A 131 -1.85 -6.57 -5.06
C ASP A 131 -0.51 -7.30 -5.09
N THR A 132 0.54 -6.55 -5.37
CA THR A 132 1.92 -7.03 -5.51
C THR A 132 2.82 -6.00 -4.89
N ILE A 133 4.05 -6.38 -4.56
CA ILE A 133 5.06 -5.42 -4.12
C ILE A 133 5.62 -4.78 -5.40
N PRO A 134 5.47 -3.46 -5.62
CA PRO A 134 6.08 -2.82 -6.78
C PRO A 134 7.61 -3.00 -6.76
N PRO A 135 8.25 -3.22 -7.91
CA PRO A 135 9.71 -3.17 -8.05
C PRO A 135 10.30 -1.91 -7.40
N GLY A 136 11.53 -2.01 -6.90
CA GLY A 136 12.21 -0.91 -6.20
C GLY A 136 11.81 -0.73 -4.72
N THR A 137 10.58 -1.10 -4.32
CA THR A 137 10.05 -0.84 -2.97
C THR A 137 10.94 -1.34 -1.84
N SER A 138 11.44 -2.58 -1.93
CA SER A 138 12.31 -3.17 -0.90
C SER A 138 13.64 -2.41 -0.75
N THR A 139 14.22 -1.97 -1.86
CA THR A 139 15.43 -1.16 -1.87
C THR A 139 15.14 0.24 -1.33
N MET A 140 14.07 0.89 -1.79
CA MET A 140 13.65 2.20 -1.26
C MET A 140 13.45 2.16 0.27
N LYS A 141 12.82 1.10 0.79
CA LYS A 141 12.66 0.89 2.23
C LYS A 141 14.01 0.72 2.96
N ARG A 142 14.92 -0.09 2.42
CA ARG A 142 16.26 -0.30 2.99
C ARG A 142 17.08 1.00 3.01
N PHE A 143 16.95 1.82 1.97
CA PHE A 143 17.69 3.08 1.79
C PHE A 143 16.89 4.32 2.24
N ARG A 144 15.82 4.17 3.04
CA ARG A 144 14.95 5.29 3.45
C ARG A 144 15.69 6.51 4.03
N GLY A 145 16.82 6.30 4.71
CA GLY A 145 17.66 7.38 5.25
C GLY A 145 18.47 8.16 4.20
N LYS A 146 18.42 7.74 2.93
CA LYS A 146 19.09 8.37 1.77
C LYS A 146 18.09 8.97 0.77
N ILE A 147 16.79 8.73 0.95
CA ILE A 147 15.74 9.22 0.06
C ILE A 147 14.95 10.31 0.79
N GLN A 148 14.79 11.45 0.12
CA GLN A 148 13.98 12.56 0.60
C GLN A 148 12.66 12.58 -0.15
N TYR A 149 11.55 12.76 0.58
CA TYR A 149 10.22 12.90 0.02
C TYR A 149 9.65 14.27 0.41
N GLY A 150 9.42 15.14 -0.56
CA GLY A 150 8.88 16.48 -0.37
C GLY A 150 7.48 16.62 -0.95
N TYR A 151 6.49 16.90 -0.12
CA TYR A 151 5.13 17.23 -0.56
C TYR A 151 5.04 18.69 -1.03
N ARG A 152 4.33 18.95 -2.13
CA ARG A 152 3.91 20.30 -2.55
C ARG A 152 2.51 20.30 -3.15
N GLU A 153 1.75 21.36 -2.90
CA GLU A 153 0.49 21.61 -3.61
C GLU A 153 0.75 22.18 -5.02
N THR A 154 -0.19 21.93 -5.91
CA THR A 154 -0.30 22.58 -7.23
C THR A 154 -1.69 23.23 -7.35
N PRO A 155 -1.91 24.13 -8.33
CA PRO A 155 -3.23 24.74 -8.54
C PRO A 155 -4.35 23.70 -8.72
N THR A 156 -4.05 22.55 -9.32
CA THR A 156 -5.02 21.50 -9.65
C THR A 156 -4.84 20.21 -8.84
N GLY A 157 -3.98 20.19 -7.82
CA GLY A 157 -3.72 18.98 -7.04
C GLY A 157 -2.52 19.10 -6.11
N ALA A 158 -1.64 18.10 -6.17
CA ALA A 158 -0.39 18.06 -5.42
C ALA A 158 0.66 17.15 -6.09
N CYS A 159 1.89 17.19 -5.59
CA CYS A 159 2.93 16.24 -5.92
C CYS A 159 3.80 15.86 -4.72
N VAL A 160 4.46 14.70 -4.83
CA VAL A 160 5.56 14.26 -3.99
C VAL A 160 6.81 14.24 -4.86
N VAL A 161 7.78 15.09 -4.52
CA VAL A 161 9.11 15.10 -5.13
C VAL A 161 10.00 14.12 -4.37
N ILE A 162 10.57 13.17 -5.08
CA ILE A 162 11.46 12.14 -4.54
C ILE A 162 12.87 12.46 -4.96
N LYS A 163 13.80 12.55 -4.02
CA LYS A 163 15.21 12.87 -4.28
C LYS A 163 16.18 11.93 -3.59
N THR A 164 17.29 11.65 -4.25
CA THR A 164 18.41 10.89 -3.68
C THR A 164 19.72 11.26 -4.38
N GLU A 165 20.83 11.12 -3.67
CA GLU A 165 22.19 11.14 -4.24
C GLU A 165 22.80 9.73 -4.30
N ASP A 166 22.16 8.74 -3.67
CA ASP A 166 22.59 7.34 -3.68
C ASP A 166 22.16 6.67 -5.00
N PRO A 167 23.09 6.13 -5.80
CA PRO A 167 22.77 5.53 -7.10
C PRO A 167 21.85 4.30 -7.01
N SER A 168 22.03 3.46 -5.99
CA SER A 168 21.18 2.27 -5.81
C SER A 168 19.75 2.65 -5.42
N ALA A 169 19.59 3.69 -4.61
CA ALA A 169 18.27 4.25 -4.33
C ALA A 169 17.65 4.92 -5.56
N LEU A 170 18.45 5.56 -6.41
CA LEU A 170 17.98 6.19 -7.64
C LEU A 170 17.40 5.16 -8.61
N ASP A 171 18.13 4.08 -8.87
CA ASP A 171 17.66 2.97 -9.71
C ASP A 171 16.33 2.40 -9.17
N ALA A 172 16.24 2.22 -7.85
CA ALA A 172 15.02 1.71 -7.21
C ALA A 172 13.83 2.68 -7.33
N ILE A 173 14.06 4.00 -7.24
CA ILE A 173 13.02 5.01 -7.46
C ILE A 173 12.52 4.94 -8.91
N HIS A 174 13.42 4.82 -9.88
CA HIS A 174 13.03 4.74 -11.28
C HIS A 174 12.28 3.44 -11.59
N ASP A 175 12.70 2.30 -11.04
CA ASP A 175 11.98 1.03 -11.17
C ASP A 175 10.56 1.11 -10.59
N PHE A 176 10.42 1.73 -9.42
CA PHE A 176 9.12 1.97 -8.81
C PHE A 176 8.24 2.85 -9.69
N LEU A 177 8.76 3.97 -10.20
CA LEU A 177 7.99 4.91 -11.02
C LEU A 177 7.59 4.32 -12.37
N ARG A 178 8.50 3.63 -13.08
CA ARG A 178 8.15 2.92 -14.34
C ARG A 178 7.07 1.86 -14.12
N TYR A 179 7.11 1.17 -12.98
CA TYR A 179 6.03 0.25 -12.64
C TYR A 179 4.69 0.99 -12.48
N GLN A 180 4.66 2.14 -11.82
CA GLN A 180 3.44 2.94 -11.70
C GLN A 180 2.94 3.42 -13.07
N ILE A 181 3.81 3.95 -13.93
CA ILE A 181 3.46 4.38 -15.31
C ILE A 181 2.72 3.27 -16.04
N ARG A 182 3.27 2.05 -16.02
CA ARG A 182 2.69 0.90 -16.72
C ARG A 182 1.40 0.38 -16.08
N LYS A 183 1.27 0.42 -14.74
CA LYS A 183 0.09 -0.10 -14.05
C LYS A 183 -1.09 0.85 -14.02
N HIS A 184 -0.82 2.16 -14.11
CA HIS A 184 -1.84 3.20 -14.20
C HIS A 184 -2.08 3.67 -15.64
N GLU A 185 -1.37 3.07 -16.61
CA GLU A 185 -1.49 3.39 -18.04
C GLU A 185 -1.40 4.90 -18.34
N THR A 186 -0.54 5.63 -17.60
CA THR A 186 -0.53 7.11 -17.62
C THR A 186 0.01 7.71 -18.91
N GLY A 187 0.76 6.94 -19.70
CA GLY A 187 1.42 7.40 -20.92
C GLY A 187 2.62 8.32 -20.67
N ASP A 188 3.05 8.51 -19.42
CA ASP A 188 4.25 9.28 -19.11
C ASP A 188 5.52 8.61 -19.70
N PRO A 189 6.57 9.38 -20.03
CA PRO A 189 7.83 8.81 -20.51
C PRO A 189 8.48 7.89 -19.47
N GLU A 190 8.89 6.68 -19.89
CA GLU A 190 9.71 5.77 -19.07
C GLU A 190 11.21 6.13 -19.08
N THR A 191 11.57 7.24 -19.74
CA THR A 191 12.92 7.82 -19.82
C THR A 191 13.06 9.03 -18.92
N ILE A 192 14.29 9.31 -18.49
CA ILE A 192 14.61 10.48 -17.67
C ILE A 192 14.40 11.76 -18.49
N SER A 193 13.70 12.73 -17.91
CA SER A 193 13.53 14.08 -18.47
C SER A 193 14.59 15.06 -17.97
#